data_AF-A0A535MQU6-F1
#
_entry.id   AF-A0A535MQU6-F1
#
_cell.length_a   1.000
_cell.length_b   1.000
_cell.length_c   1.000
_cell.angle_alpha   90.00
_cell.angle_beta   90.00
_cell.angle_gamma   90.00
#
_symmetry.space_group_name_H-M   'P 1'
#
loop_
_entity.id
_entity.type
_entity.pdbx_description
1 polymer ?
#
loop_
_entity_poly.entity_id
_entity_poly.type
_entity_poly.pdbx_seq_one_letter_code
_entity_poly.pdbx_strand_id
1 'polypeptide(L)'
;MTKRVTPATTAIGVITVTLLVAGGTRLFSTTAASAAGTTPVTVGQIAVSPSTLPPDGQSSAVVTVTGGQACASGLLSTPTATFSTDGASLFGTSQSGPWTSTLKVNFDNTGNAQTYVQATNAPGIENIWATLSGSGGLLGLGGSSGCTGQTPNAQLTEVGTPASITLDAPNPARVQTGAASVAVTAHVLDASSFPVPGQTVVLFRSSAPTTQIPMTDAGGGNYTVTIPASTKPMAEQLVAFDATPNPALQSTPQTLSSVSSNADCSHTGLQFNPGAIIADGTSSTTAKATFFNGSAAAGGEPVTFTGDPGLNITGGSATTDPGGVATATVHAGYSTGSKKVTVTDPNSLISCTGTLVIGNGTPGTPGPGQLSRFIYRAYNDVLHRVGEDAGVEYYGNFVNFGGSRGQVALSFTDTQEYLTDVVNGMYSTILKRAGETDGVHYWVGQIQSGNTTDEQLEALFLSSDEFYANAGGGTDSGWLDALYQAVLGRPADAGGKNSWMDALNNGWSLTQVAYAFTDSTEQLTAKVIRYYSTFLHRSPTTRTDVSYWVNSMQSGVHDENVMAAFIGSDEYFNGS
;
A
#
# COMPACT_ATOMS: atom_id res chain seq x y z
N MET A 1 -47.24 11.66 -52.21
CA MET A 1 -46.63 12.17 -53.46
C MET A 1 -46.39 13.67 -53.26
N THR A 2 -45.22 14.07 -52.76
CA THR A 2 -44.92 15.51 -52.68
C THR A 2 -43.42 15.76 -52.81
N LYS A 3 -43.15 16.71 -53.68
CA LYS A 3 -41.93 17.06 -54.42
C LYS A 3 -41.00 17.91 -53.54
N ARG A 4 -39.68 17.63 -53.55
CA ARG A 4 -38.67 18.60 -53.08
C ARG A 4 -38.58 19.75 -54.10
N VAL A 5 -38.73 20.97 -53.62
CA VAL A 5 -38.32 22.21 -54.30
C VAL A 5 -37.34 22.91 -53.38
N THR A 6 -36.12 23.13 -53.85
CA THR A 6 -35.08 23.90 -53.17
C THR A 6 -35.32 25.39 -53.40
N PRO A 7 -35.24 26.26 -52.39
CA PRO A 7 -34.99 27.68 -52.60
C PRO A 7 -33.48 27.97 -52.49
N ALA A 8 -32.94 28.70 -53.46
CA ALA A 8 -31.62 29.30 -53.39
C ALA A 8 -31.66 30.54 -52.49
N THR A 9 -30.83 30.57 -51.45
CA THR A 9 -30.55 31.78 -50.66
C THR A 9 -29.06 32.11 -50.75
N THR A 10 -28.82 33.32 -51.25
CA THR A 10 -27.53 33.97 -51.51
C THR A 10 -26.82 34.31 -50.20
N ALA A 11 -25.62 33.76 -49.94
CA ALA A 11 -24.79 34.14 -48.80
C ALA A 11 -23.70 35.14 -49.24
N ILE A 12 -23.73 36.35 -48.68
CA ILE A 12 -22.66 37.35 -48.79
C ILE A 12 -21.61 36.99 -47.73
N GLY A 13 -20.41 36.58 -48.14
CA GLY A 13 -19.28 36.33 -47.24
C GLY A 13 -18.43 37.58 -47.07
N VAL A 14 -18.24 38.03 -45.83
CA VAL A 14 -17.29 39.10 -45.45
C VAL A 14 -15.98 38.44 -45.00
N ILE A 15 -14.83 38.89 -45.54
CA ILE A 15 -13.49 38.44 -45.12
C ILE A 15 -12.91 39.45 -44.13
N THR A 16 -12.41 38.99 -42.99
CA THR A 16 -11.60 39.78 -42.04
C THR A 16 -10.35 38.99 -41.67
N VAL A 17 -9.18 39.53 -41.98
CA VAL A 17 -7.87 38.98 -41.58
C VAL A 17 -7.32 39.86 -40.47
N THR A 18 -6.89 39.25 -39.35
CA THR A 18 -6.25 39.95 -38.22
C THR A 18 -4.87 39.35 -37.97
N LEU A 19 -3.81 40.16 -38.09
CA LEU A 19 -2.47 39.81 -37.63
C LEU A 19 -2.27 40.29 -36.17
N LEU A 20 -1.69 39.43 -35.33
CA LEU A 20 -1.18 39.77 -34.00
C LEU A 20 0.29 39.33 -33.94
N VAL A 21 1.18 40.28 -33.66
CA VAL A 21 2.62 40.03 -33.45
C VAL A 21 2.91 40.24 -31.96
N ALA A 22 3.95 39.57 -31.44
CA ALA A 22 4.41 39.69 -30.07
C ALA A 22 4.45 41.17 -29.60
N GLY A 23 3.80 41.46 -28.47
CA GLY A 23 3.66 42.83 -27.93
C GLY A 23 2.31 43.52 -28.18
N GLY A 24 1.33 42.84 -28.78
CA GLY A 24 -0.09 43.23 -28.69
C GLY A 24 -0.55 44.44 -29.51
N THR A 25 0.27 44.97 -30.42
CA THR A 25 -0.13 46.11 -31.26
C THR A 25 -0.61 45.63 -32.64
N ARG A 26 -1.88 45.90 -32.96
CA ARG A 26 -2.54 45.56 -34.24
C ARG A 26 -2.05 46.48 -35.34
N LEU A 27 -1.50 45.95 -36.44
CA LEU A 27 -0.93 46.79 -37.50
C LEU A 27 -1.68 46.82 -38.83
N PHE A 28 -2.59 45.89 -39.17
CA PHE A 28 -3.42 46.04 -40.39
C PHE A 28 -4.73 45.24 -40.31
N SER A 29 -5.83 45.84 -40.79
CA SER A 29 -7.05 45.12 -41.22
C SER A 29 -7.45 45.61 -42.61
N THR A 30 -7.82 44.69 -43.49
CA THR A 30 -8.38 45.03 -44.82
C THR A 30 -9.62 44.20 -45.05
N THR A 31 -10.72 44.86 -45.43
CA THR A 31 -12.00 44.22 -45.74
C THR A 31 -12.21 44.29 -47.24
N ALA A 32 -12.43 43.14 -47.89
CA ALA A 32 -12.91 43.09 -49.27
C ALA A 32 -14.24 42.35 -49.32
N ALA A 33 -15.24 42.96 -49.98
CA ALA A 33 -16.54 42.35 -50.25
C ALA A 33 -16.79 42.38 -51.76
N SER A 34 -17.29 41.29 -52.34
CA SER A 34 -17.67 41.22 -53.75
C SER A 34 -19.15 40.99 -53.93
N ALA A 35 -19.79 41.79 -54.79
CA ALA A 35 -21.14 41.53 -55.30
C ALA A 35 -21.10 40.50 -56.43
N ALA A 36 -22.15 39.68 -56.55
CA ALA A 36 -22.23 38.59 -57.52
C ALA A 36 -22.16 39.09 -58.98
N GLY A 37 -21.09 38.73 -59.69
CA GLY A 37 -20.89 39.01 -61.12
C GLY A 37 -19.48 38.64 -61.58
N THR A 38 -19.32 38.26 -62.85
CA THR A 38 -18.22 37.48 -63.45
C THR A 38 -16.88 38.21 -63.65
N THR A 39 -16.38 38.96 -62.67
CA THR A 39 -15.02 39.51 -62.69
C THR A 39 -14.19 38.99 -61.50
N PRO A 40 -12.93 38.55 -61.72
CA PRO A 40 -12.11 37.96 -60.66
C PRO A 40 -11.79 38.99 -59.57
N VAL A 41 -12.00 38.61 -58.31
CA VAL A 41 -11.56 39.37 -57.15
C VAL A 41 -10.08 39.06 -56.92
N THR A 42 -9.21 40.04 -57.11
CA THR A 42 -7.83 39.97 -56.60
C THR A 42 -7.88 40.36 -55.13
N VAL A 43 -7.61 39.43 -54.21
CA VAL A 43 -7.32 39.81 -52.82
C VAL A 43 -5.91 40.42 -52.83
N GLY A 44 -5.79 41.66 -52.33
CA GLY A 44 -4.56 42.44 -52.39
C GLY A 44 -3.36 41.73 -51.74
N GLN A 45 -2.16 42.04 -52.26
CA GLN A 45 -0.86 41.59 -51.76
C GLN A 45 -0.75 41.76 -50.23
N ILE A 46 -0.32 40.72 -49.52
CA ILE A 46 0.08 40.82 -48.11
C ILE A 46 1.59 41.03 -48.09
N ALA A 47 2.02 42.26 -47.76
CA ALA A 47 3.43 42.57 -47.55
C ALA A 47 3.81 42.26 -46.09
N VAL A 48 4.83 41.42 -45.89
CA VAL A 48 5.47 41.25 -44.57
C VAL A 48 6.87 41.83 -44.69
N SER A 49 7.16 42.89 -43.92
CA SER A 49 8.48 43.53 -43.93
C SER A 49 9.43 42.79 -42.95
N PRO A 50 10.70 42.53 -43.29
CA PRO A 50 11.64 41.76 -42.45
C PRO A 50 11.98 42.41 -41.09
N SER A 51 11.51 43.62 -40.82
CA SER A 51 11.92 44.41 -39.65
C SER A 51 11.20 44.05 -38.34
N THR A 52 10.45 42.95 -38.27
CA THR A 52 9.62 42.58 -37.10
C THR A 52 9.86 41.18 -36.53
N LEU A 53 10.94 40.49 -36.90
CA LEU A 53 11.32 39.18 -36.32
C LEU A 53 12.67 39.29 -35.58
N PRO A 54 12.86 38.62 -34.43
CA PRO A 54 14.14 38.62 -33.72
C PRO A 54 15.23 37.85 -34.51
N PRO A 55 16.46 38.38 -34.63
CA PRO A 55 17.53 37.78 -35.42
C PRO A 55 18.26 36.71 -34.60
N ASP A 56 17.61 35.58 -34.33
CA ASP A 56 18.15 34.52 -33.47
C ASP A 56 18.67 33.28 -34.23
N GLY A 57 18.47 33.22 -35.54
CA GLY A 57 18.92 32.08 -36.36
C GLY A 57 18.14 30.78 -36.12
N GLN A 58 17.09 30.81 -35.28
CA GLN A 58 16.38 29.63 -34.78
C GLN A 58 14.87 29.70 -35.04
N SER A 59 14.34 30.89 -35.33
CA SER A 59 12.93 31.11 -35.64
C SER A 59 12.56 30.54 -37.01
N SER A 60 11.51 29.73 -37.05
CA SER A 60 10.95 29.19 -38.30
C SER A 60 9.45 29.48 -38.40
N ALA A 61 8.98 29.83 -39.59
CA ALA A 61 7.56 29.98 -39.88
C ALA A 61 7.07 28.75 -40.64
N VAL A 62 5.96 28.15 -40.16
CA VAL A 62 5.31 27.03 -40.83
C VAL A 62 4.06 27.53 -41.52
N VAL A 63 4.02 27.41 -42.86
CA VAL A 63 2.82 27.72 -43.65
C VAL A 63 2.13 26.42 -44.01
N THR A 64 0.89 26.25 -43.56
CA THR A 64 0.04 25.11 -43.91
C THR A 64 -1.07 25.58 -44.84
N VAL A 65 -1.15 24.99 -46.03
CA VAL A 65 -2.24 25.23 -46.99
C VAL A 65 -3.06 23.94 -47.13
N THR A 66 -4.37 24.04 -46.86
CA THR A 66 -5.29 22.90 -46.94
C THR A 66 -6.33 23.15 -48.03
N GLY A 67 -6.39 22.28 -49.04
CA GLY A 67 -7.40 22.30 -50.11
C GLY A 67 -8.44 21.19 -49.93
N GLY A 68 -9.74 21.53 -50.06
CA GLY A 68 -10.87 20.57 -50.02
C GLY A 68 -11.08 19.78 -51.33
N GLN A 69 -11.80 18.65 -51.24
CA GLN A 69 -11.94 17.58 -52.25
C GLN A 69 -12.28 17.97 -53.72
N ALA A 70 -11.97 17.01 -54.60
CA ALA A 70 -11.94 17.04 -56.07
C ALA A 70 -13.17 17.64 -56.78
N CYS A 71 -12.89 18.46 -57.81
CA CYS A 71 -13.85 18.89 -58.82
C CYS A 71 -14.32 17.68 -59.64
N ALA A 72 -15.59 17.31 -59.54
CA ALA A 72 -16.17 16.31 -60.42
C ALA A 72 -16.48 16.93 -61.79
N SER A 73 -16.13 16.17 -62.82
CA SER A 73 -16.44 16.30 -64.26
C SER A 73 -15.64 17.32 -65.08
N GLY A 74 -14.64 16.78 -65.79
CA GLY A 74 -14.56 16.99 -67.23
C GLY A 74 -13.96 18.30 -67.73
N LEU A 75 -12.81 18.71 -67.19
CA LEU A 75 -11.74 19.44 -67.88
C LEU A 75 -10.52 19.41 -66.95
N LEU A 76 -9.39 18.93 -67.46
CA LEU A 76 -8.14 18.78 -66.70
C LEU A 76 -7.59 20.16 -66.32
N SER A 77 -7.91 20.63 -65.13
CA SER A 77 -7.17 21.70 -64.46
C SER A 77 -6.85 21.27 -63.04
N THR A 78 -5.63 20.77 -62.84
CA THR A 78 -5.07 20.47 -61.53
C THR A 78 -4.81 21.77 -60.76
N PRO A 79 -5.16 21.88 -59.46
CA PRO A 79 -4.74 23.02 -58.66
C PRO A 79 -3.21 23.04 -58.58
N THR A 80 -2.60 24.16 -58.96
CA THR A 80 -1.13 24.35 -58.91
C THR A 80 -0.83 25.46 -57.91
N ALA A 81 -0.02 25.18 -56.88
CA ALA A 81 0.54 26.22 -56.03
C ALA A 81 1.84 26.71 -56.67
N THR A 82 1.91 27.99 -57.04
CA THR A 82 3.11 28.58 -57.67
C THR A 82 3.75 29.53 -56.68
N PHE A 83 5.00 29.28 -56.31
CA PHE A 83 5.81 30.20 -55.51
C PHE A 83 6.72 30.96 -56.46
N SER A 84 6.61 32.29 -56.47
CA SER A 84 7.42 33.16 -57.31
C SER A 84 8.19 34.12 -56.43
N THR A 85 9.51 34.01 -56.44
CA THR A 85 10.40 35.14 -56.20
C THR A 85 11.05 35.46 -57.54
N ASP A 86 10.65 36.58 -58.11
CA ASP A 86 11.37 37.25 -59.19
C ASP A 86 11.34 36.48 -60.53
N GLY A 87 10.13 36.25 -61.06
CA GLY A 87 9.92 35.96 -62.49
C GLY A 87 10.35 34.57 -63.00
N ALA A 88 10.88 33.68 -62.15
CA ALA A 88 11.12 32.28 -62.49
C ALA A 88 10.11 31.38 -61.76
N SER A 89 9.31 30.63 -62.52
CA SER A 89 8.35 29.66 -61.98
C SER A 89 9.07 28.44 -61.41
N LEU A 90 8.90 28.17 -60.11
CA LEU A 90 9.27 26.89 -59.51
C LEU A 90 8.19 25.84 -59.87
N PHE A 91 8.62 24.70 -60.43
CA PHE A 91 7.79 23.66 -61.04
C PHE A 91 6.68 23.11 -60.12
N GLY A 92 5.53 22.78 -60.72
CA GLY A 92 4.37 22.21 -60.03
C GLY A 92 4.37 20.68 -59.98
N THR A 93 3.88 20.11 -58.89
CA THR A 93 3.53 18.68 -58.81
C THR A 93 2.03 18.51 -59.04
N SER A 94 1.63 17.65 -59.98
CA SER A 94 0.22 17.29 -60.19
C SER A 94 -0.22 16.24 -59.18
N GLN A 95 -1.24 16.51 -58.36
CA GLN A 95 -1.84 15.48 -57.49
C GLN A 95 -3.37 15.54 -57.46
N SER A 96 -3.99 14.36 -57.33
CA SER A 96 -5.43 14.18 -57.13
C SER A 96 -5.70 13.67 -55.72
N GLY A 97 -6.36 14.48 -54.89
CA GLY A 97 -6.73 14.15 -53.51
C GLY A 97 -6.53 15.34 -52.55
N PRO A 98 -7.00 15.25 -51.28
CA PRO A 98 -6.63 16.23 -50.26
C PRO A 98 -5.12 16.18 -50.04
N TRP A 99 -4.45 17.33 -50.13
CA TRP A 99 -3.01 17.47 -49.95
C TRP A 99 -2.71 18.47 -48.84
N THR A 100 -1.57 18.28 -48.20
CA THR A 100 -1.00 19.22 -47.23
C THR A 100 0.48 19.39 -47.59
N SER A 101 0.90 20.63 -47.83
CA SER A 101 2.30 20.94 -48.09
C SER A 101 2.76 21.93 -47.03
N THR A 102 3.93 21.65 -46.45
CA THR A 102 4.51 22.44 -45.36
C THR A 102 5.75 23.14 -45.89
N LEU A 103 5.76 24.47 -45.86
CA LEU A 103 6.94 25.27 -46.17
C LEU A 103 7.62 25.65 -44.85
N LYS A 104 8.90 25.27 -44.67
CA LYS A 104 9.75 25.78 -43.59
C LYS A 104 10.68 26.85 -44.15
N VAL A 105 10.66 28.04 -43.56
CA VAL A 105 11.59 29.13 -43.87
C VAL A 105 12.44 29.38 -42.64
N ASN A 106 13.75 29.18 -42.76
CA ASN A 106 14.72 29.49 -41.71
C ASN A 106 15.34 30.84 -42.03
N PHE A 107 15.51 31.68 -41.01
CA PHE A 107 16.25 32.94 -41.15
C PHE A 107 17.63 32.76 -40.54
N ASP A 108 18.68 33.18 -41.23
CA ASP A 108 20.00 33.22 -40.63
C ASP A 108 20.12 34.37 -39.62
N ASN A 109 21.25 34.40 -38.89
CA ASN A 109 21.52 35.35 -37.81
C ASN A 109 21.62 36.81 -38.31
N THR A 110 21.50 37.04 -39.61
CA THR A 110 21.46 38.37 -40.25
C THR A 110 20.08 38.76 -40.76
N GLY A 111 19.07 37.91 -40.54
CA GLY A 111 17.69 38.12 -40.98
C GLY A 111 17.43 37.75 -42.45
N ASN A 112 18.39 37.10 -43.13
CA ASN A 112 18.19 36.65 -44.50
C ASN A 112 17.51 35.28 -44.52
N ALA A 113 16.48 35.15 -45.36
CA ALA A 113 15.74 33.91 -45.52
C ALA A 113 16.58 32.87 -46.28
N GLN A 114 16.91 31.76 -45.61
CA GLN A 114 17.45 30.56 -46.22
C GLN A 114 16.27 29.60 -46.46
N THR A 115 15.78 29.53 -47.69
CA THR A 115 14.63 28.69 -48.03
C THR A 115 15.06 27.23 -48.17
N TYR A 116 14.45 26.35 -47.37
CA TYR A 116 14.53 24.90 -47.56
C TYR A 116 13.13 24.37 -47.79
N VAL A 117 12.81 24.01 -49.03
CA VAL A 117 11.49 23.43 -49.36
C VAL A 117 11.58 21.92 -49.16
N GLN A 118 11.09 21.42 -48.02
CA GLN A 118 10.92 19.99 -47.82
C GLN A 118 9.45 19.61 -48.03
N ALA A 119 9.11 19.13 -49.22
CA ALA A 119 7.81 18.54 -49.48
C ALA A 119 7.81 17.10 -48.93
N THR A 120 7.26 16.88 -47.74
CA THR A 120 7.15 15.53 -47.17
C THR A 120 5.89 14.84 -47.72
N ASN A 121 6.06 14.00 -48.74
CA ASN A 121 5.16 12.87 -49.00
C ASN A 121 5.98 11.58 -48.81
N ALA A 122 5.50 10.61 -48.04
CA ALA A 122 6.08 9.27 -48.10
C ALA A 122 5.68 8.59 -49.44
N PRO A 123 6.52 7.79 -50.13
CA PRO A 123 7.98 7.77 -50.25
C PRO A 123 8.45 8.31 -51.63
N GLY A 124 9.56 9.04 -51.65
CA GLY A 124 10.20 9.54 -52.89
C GLY A 124 10.76 10.94 -52.69
N ILE A 125 11.95 11.02 -52.08
CA ILE A 125 12.60 12.29 -51.72
C ILE A 125 13.26 12.87 -52.98
N GLU A 126 12.78 14.01 -53.47
CA GLU A 126 13.57 14.89 -54.34
C GLU A 126 13.85 16.19 -53.58
N ASN A 127 15.13 16.45 -53.31
CA ASN A 127 15.57 17.71 -52.69
C ASN A 127 15.66 18.79 -53.79
N ILE A 128 14.97 19.91 -53.60
CA ILE A 128 15.08 21.09 -54.46
C ILE A 128 15.86 22.17 -53.69
N TRP A 129 16.96 22.65 -54.28
CA TRP A 129 17.76 23.74 -53.73
C TRP A 129 17.50 25.03 -54.51
N ALA A 130 17.34 26.15 -53.80
CA ALA A 130 17.33 27.48 -54.38
C ALA A 130 18.17 28.43 -53.51
N THR A 131 18.97 29.29 -54.14
CA THR A 131 19.76 30.32 -53.46
C THR A 131 19.12 31.68 -53.76
N LEU A 132 18.72 32.44 -52.72
CA LEU A 132 18.29 33.83 -52.88
C LEU A 132 19.49 34.76 -52.73
N SER A 133 19.71 35.63 -53.71
CA SER A 133 20.63 36.77 -53.60
C SER A 133 19.83 38.06 -53.78
N GLY A 134 19.57 38.78 -52.68
CA GLY A 134 18.93 40.09 -52.72
C GLY A 134 18.00 40.35 -51.53
N SER A 135 18.19 41.50 -50.88
CA SER A 135 17.38 41.96 -49.75
C SER A 135 15.99 42.41 -50.21
N GLY A 136 14.97 41.56 -50.06
CA GLY A 136 13.56 41.96 -50.22
C GLY A 136 12.60 40.98 -50.91
N GLY A 137 12.68 39.67 -50.67
CA GLY A 137 11.75 38.70 -51.26
C GLY A 137 10.34 38.72 -50.63
N LEU A 138 9.30 38.83 -51.46
CA LEU A 138 7.87 38.75 -51.12
C LEU A 138 7.34 37.31 -51.32
N LEU A 139 6.53 36.79 -50.39
CA LEU A 139 5.82 35.51 -50.56
C LEU A 139 4.40 35.75 -51.09
N GLY A 140 4.14 35.40 -52.36
CA GLY A 140 2.80 35.45 -52.96
C GLY A 140 2.12 34.07 -53.00
N LEU A 141 0.89 33.96 -52.50
CA LEU A 141 0.03 32.79 -52.71
C LEU A 141 -0.99 33.11 -53.83
N GLY A 142 -0.77 32.55 -55.02
CA GLY A 142 -1.69 32.68 -56.15
C GLY A 142 -2.31 31.33 -56.53
N GLY A 143 -3.64 31.27 -56.63
CA GLY A 143 -4.36 30.13 -57.19
C GLY A 143 -4.78 30.38 -58.64
N SER A 144 -4.58 29.39 -59.52
CA SER A 144 -5.06 29.46 -60.91
C SER A 144 -6.59 29.33 -60.97
N SER A 145 -7.19 30.21 -61.76
CA SER A 145 -8.62 30.37 -62.06
C SER A 145 -9.40 29.07 -62.27
N GLY A 146 -10.50 28.89 -61.53
CA GLY A 146 -11.51 27.86 -61.85
C GLY A 146 -12.62 27.63 -60.82
N CYS A 147 -12.41 27.93 -59.53
CA CYS A 147 -13.40 27.64 -58.48
C CYS A 147 -14.01 28.92 -57.90
N THR A 148 -15.25 29.27 -58.28
CA THR A 148 -16.02 30.31 -57.58
C THR A 148 -16.50 29.78 -56.23
N GLY A 149 -16.05 30.40 -55.14
CA GLY A 149 -16.61 30.19 -53.79
C GLY A 149 -15.72 29.53 -52.73
N GLN A 150 -14.41 29.36 -52.95
CA GLN A 150 -13.50 28.85 -51.91
C GLN A 150 -12.29 29.77 -51.69
N THR A 151 -12.17 30.29 -50.48
CA THR A 151 -10.99 31.05 -50.00
C THR A 151 -9.98 30.08 -49.37
N PRO A 152 -8.76 29.92 -49.91
CA PRO A 152 -7.70 29.22 -49.19
C PRO A 152 -7.31 30.09 -48.00
N ASN A 153 -7.43 29.54 -46.79
CA ASN A 153 -6.98 30.21 -45.57
C ASN A 153 -5.54 29.76 -45.31
N ALA A 154 -4.59 30.69 -45.27
CA ALA A 154 -3.21 30.43 -44.90
C ALA A 154 -2.97 31.04 -43.52
N GLN A 155 -2.69 30.21 -42.52
CA GLN A 155 -2.19 30.69 -41.24
C GLN A 155 -0.66 30.66 -41.26
N LEU A 156 -0.06 31.80 -40.90
CA LEU A 156 1.34 31.87 -40.51
C LEU A 156 1.40 31.63 -39.01
N THR A 157 2.04 30.56 -38.58
CA THR A 157 2.35 30.35 -37.15
C THR A 157 3.84 30.63 -36.97
N GLU A 158 4.15 31.68 -36.22
CA GLU A 158 5.51 31.94 -35.71
C GLU A 158 5.80 30.88 -34.65
N VAL A 159 6.83 30.07 -34.87
CA VAL A 159 7.24 29.01 -33.95
C VAL A 159 8.52 29.46 -33.26
N GLY A 160 8.45 29.67 -31.93
CA GLY A 160 9.61 30.03 -31.12
C GLY A 160 10.53 28.85 -30.81
N THR A 161 11.61 29.11 -30.07
CA THR A 161 12.52 28.06 -29.60
C THR A 161 11.80 27.07 -28.67
N PRO A 162 12.15 25.76 -28.68
CA PRO A 162 11.63 24.80 -27.71
C PRO A 162 11.77 25.31 -26.27
N ALA A 163 10.68 25.30 -25.51
CA ALA A 163 10.66 25.75 -24.12
C ALA A 163 10.11 24.69 -23.15
N SER A 164 9.28 23.77 -23.65
CA SER A 164 8.74 22.67 -22.83
C SER A 164 8.52 21.41 -23.65
N ILE A 165 8.54 20.28 -22.95
CA ILE A 165 8.14 18.99 -23.49
C ILE A 165 7.13 18.34 -22.53
N THR A 166 6.02 17.87 -23.07
CA THR A 166 5.01 17.09 -22.33
C THR A 166 4.88 15.70 -22.91
N LEU A 167 4.41 14.76 -22.10
CA LEU A 167 4.24 13.37 -22.49
C LEU A 167 2.77 12.97 -22.33
N ASP A 168 2.25 12.28 -23.33
CA ASP A 168 0.93 11.66 -23.35
C ASP A 168 1.05 10.17 -23.67
N ALA A 169 1.07 9.36 -22.60
CA ALA A 169 1.00 7.91 -22.65
C ALA A 169 -0.40 7.39 -22.19
N PRO A 170 -0.96 6.36 -22.85
CA PRO A 170 -2.23 5.75 -22.47
C PRO A 170 -2.18 5.11 -21.07
N ASN A 171 -3.04 5.55 -20.13
CA ASN A 171 -3.09 5.02 -18.76
C ASN A 171 -4.52 4.59 -18.35
N PRO A 172 -4.76 3.34 -17.90
CA PRO A 172 -3.81 2.22 -17.84
C PRO A 172 -3.57 1.56 -19.20
N ALA A 173 -2.33 1.15 -19.46
CA ALA A 173 -2.03 0.22 -20.55
C ALA A 173 -2.54 -1.18 -20.16
N ARG A 174 -3.19 -1.91 -21.08
CA ARG A 174 -3.58 -3.29 -20.79
C ARG A 174 -2.40 -4.22 -21.05
N VAL A 175 -2.15 -5.17 -20.14
CA VAL A 175 -1.28 -6.31 -20.43
C VAL A 175 -1.98 -7.14 -21.50
N GLN A 176 -1.34 -7.28 -22.65
CA GLN A 176 -1.79 -8.21 -23.69
C GLN A 176 -0.66 -9.19 -23.97
N THR A 177 -1.05 -10.41 -24.30
CA THR A 177 -0.23 -11.60 -24.58
C THR A 177 0.93 -11.30 -25.54
N GLY A 178 2.05 -10.77 -25.04
CA GLY A 178 3.36 -10.65 -25.70
C GLY A 178 3.49 -9.90 -27.04
N ALA A 179 2.38 -9.57 -27.73
CA ALA A 179 2.37 -9.08 -29.11
C ALA A 179 1.76 -7.68 -29.30
N ALA A 180 1.34 -7.03 -28.21
CA ALA A 180 0.72 -5.71 -28.25
C ALA A 180 1.74 -4.59 -27.99
N SER A 181 1.45 -3.40 -28.50
CA SER A 181 2.35 -2.26 -28.46
C SER A 181 1.58 -0.99 -28.05
N VAL A 182 2.18 -0.17 -27.19
CA VAL A 182 1.58 1.07 -26.67
C VAL A 182 2.16 2.26 -27.43
N ALA A 183 1.30 3.07 -28.03
CA ALA A 183 1.69 4.34 -28.64
C ALA A 183 1.87 5.41 -27.54
N VAL A 184 3.00 6.10 -27.55
CA VAL A 184 3.33 7.21 -26.64
C VAL A 184 3.63 8.43 -27.49
N THR A 185 3.04 9.58 -27.15
CA THR A 185 3.25 10.85 -27.85
C THR A 185 3.92 11.85 -26.92
N ALA A 186 4.97 12.52 -27.39
CA ALA A 186 5.56 13.67 -26.73
C ALA A 186 5.25 14.93 -27.55
N HIS A 187 4.97 16.03 -26.87
CA HIS A 187 4.70 17.32 -27.48
C HIS A 187 5.79 18.30 -27.11
N VAL A 188 6.51 18.84 -28.09
CA VAL A 188 7.49 19.90 -27.88
C VAL A 188 6.83 21.23 -28.22
N LEU A 189 6.80 22.14 -27.25
CA LEU A 189 6.14 23.43 -27.35
C LEU A 189 7.11 24.58 -27.06
N ASP A 190 6.88 25.72 -27.69
CA ASP A 190 7.56 26.97 -27.35
C ASP A 190 6.95 27.63 -26.09
N ALA A 191 7.50 28.78 -25.69
CA ALA A 191 7.05 29.52 -24.51
C ALA A 191 5.60 30.04 -24.61
N SER A 192 5.04 30.10 -25.82
CA SER A 192 3.67 30.52 -26.10
C SER A 192 2.73 29.33 -26.34
N SER A 193 3.20 28.11 -26.07
CA SER A 193 2.46 26.85 -26.28
C SER A 193 2.18 26.49 -27.74
N PHE A 194 2.96 27.02 -28.69
CA PHE A 194 2.89 26.57 -30.09
C PHE A 194 3.81 25.36 -30.35
N PRO A 195 3.43 24.42 -31.23
CA PRO A 195 4.22 23.21 -31.44
C PRO A 195 5.50 23.44 -32.26
N VAL A 196 6.61 22.79 -31.85
CA VAL A 196 7.94 22.93 -32.47
C VAL A 196 8.38 21.63 -33.18
N PRO A 197 8.32 21.55 -34.53
CA PRO A 197 8.69 20.35 -35.29
C PRO A 197 10.19 20.25 -35.59
N GLY A 198 10.72 19.04 -35.85
CA GLY A 198 12.10 18.79 -36.27
C GLY A 198 13.13 18.61 -35.14
N GLN A 199 12.67 18.31 -33.93
CA GLN A 199 13.52 18.05 -32.76
C GLN A 199 13.94 16.58 -32.67
N THR A 200 14.95 16.31 -31.83
CA THR A 200 15.45 14.94 -31.59
C THR A 200 15.00 14.49 -30.21
N VAL A 201 13.84 13.83 -30.17
CA VAL A 201 13.21 13.37 -28.94
C VAL A 201 13.47 11.88 -28.71
N VAL A 202 13.87 11.53 -27.49
CA VAL A 202 14.03 10.14 -27.03
C VAL A 202 13.15 9.87 -25.81
N LEU A 203 12.71 8.62 -25.66
CA LEU A 203 11.95 8.14 -24.52
C LEU A 203 12.83 7.21 -23.66
N PHE A 204 12.81 7.45 -22.35
CA PHE A 204 13.37 6.56 -21.33
C PHE A 204 12.27 5.84 -20.57
N ARG A 205 12.56 4.60 -20.18
CA ARG A 205 11.67 3.80 -19.34
C ARG A 205 12.40 3.30 -18.09
N SER A 206 11.74 3.32 -16.93
CA SER A 206 12.39 2.92 -15.67
C SER A 206 12.77 1.44 -15.58
N SER A 207 12.16 0.55 -16.39
CA SER A 207 12.56 -0.86 -16.50
C SER A 207 13.82 -1.09 -17.33
N ALA A 208 14.22 -0.10 -18.15
CA ALA A 208 15.40 -0.14 -19.00
C ALA A 208 16.10 1.24 -19.01
N PRO A 209 16.63 1.70 -17.85
CA PRO A 209 17.05 3.09 -17.67
C PRO A 209 18.24 3.51 -18.54
N THR A 210 18.98 2.56 -19.11
CA THR A 210 20.13 2.80 -19.99
C THR A 210 19.78 2.81 -21.47
N THR A 211 18.54 2.49 -21.85
CA THR A 211 18.12 2.37 -23.25
C THR A 211 17.39 3.62 -23.70
N GLN A 212 17.94 4.31 -24.70
CA GLN A 212 17.27 5.43 -25.38
C GLN A 212 16.38 4.90 -26.50
N ILE A 213 15.09 5.23 -26.46
CA ILE A 213 14.16 4.84 -27.50
C ILE A 213 13.87 6.07 -28.38
N PRO A 214 14.36 6.14 -29.63
CA PRO A 214 14.11 7.28 -30.50
C PRO A 214 12.62 7.41 -30.84
N MET A 215 12.09 8.63 -30.76
CA MET A 215 10.72 8.94 -31.16
C MET A 215 10.69 9.49 -32.59
N THR A 216 9.66 9.13 -33.35
CA THR A 216 9.48 9.57 -34.75
C THR A 216 8.70 10.89 -34.79
N ASP A 217 9.24 11.90 -35.49
CA ASP A 217 8.53 13.16 -35.73
C ASP A 217 7.28 12.91 -36.59
N ALA A 218 6.11 13.15 -36.01
CA ALA A 218 4.80 13.02 -36.66
C ALA A 218 4.29 14.34 -37.25
N GLY A 219 5.09 15.41 -37.18
CA GLY A 219 4.75 16.74 -37.63
C GLY A 219 3.98 17.54 -36.57
N GLY A 220 4.02 18.87 -36.71
CA GLY A 220 3.31 19.78 -35.81
C GLY A 220 3.72 19.64 -34.34
N GLY A 221 5.02 19.44 -34.07
CA GLY A 221 5.60 19.35 -32.72
C GLY A 221 5.29 18.06 -31.95
N ASN A 222 4.72 17.05 -32.62
CA ASN A 222 4.38 15.76 -32.01
C ASN A 222 5.41 14.69 -32.37
N TYR A 223 5.90 13.96 -31.38
CA TYR A 223 6.85 12.87 -31.54
C TYR A 223 6.22 11.61 -31.01
N THR A 224 6.16 10.56 -31.82
CA THR A 224 5.46 9.33 -31.49
C THR A 224 6.41 8.16 -31.45
N VAL A 225 6.19 7.24 -30.52
CA VAL A 225 6.88 5.95 -30.51
C VAL A 225 5.91 4.87 -30.08
N THR A 226 6.11 3.67 -30.60
CA THR A 226 5.39 2.50 -30.13
C THR A 226 6.35 1.62 -29.34
N ILE A 227 6.06 1.43 -28.05
CA ILE A 227 6.84 0.55 -27.19
C ILE A 227 6.12 -0.79 -27.02
N PRO A 228 6.85 -1.92 -26.89
CA PRO A 228 6.24 -3.19 -26.53
C PRO A 228 5.48 -3.05 -25.21
N ALA A 229 4.24 -3.54 -25.18
CA ALA A 229 3.46 -3.63 -23.95
C ALA A 229 4.20 -4.55 -22.95
N SER A 230 4.08 -4.24 -21.67
CA SER A 230 4.67 -5.08 -20.64
C SER A 230 4.06 -6.49 -20.69
N THR A 231 4.91 -7.50 -20.55
CA THR A 231 4.50 -8.89 -20.32
C THR A 231 4.14 -9.13 -18.85
N LYS A 232 4.15 -8.13 -17.97
CA LYS A 232 3.72 -8.24 -16.58
C LYS A 232 2.95 -6.99 -16.15
N PRO A 233 1.91 -7.10 -15.31
CA PRO A 233 1.31 -5.94 -14.66
C PRO A 233 2.35 -5.22 -13.81
N MET A 234 2.71 -4.00 -14.18
CA MET A 234 3.72 -3.19 -13.48
C MET A 234 3.44 -1.70 -13.67
N ALA A 235 3.88 -0.89 -12.70
CA ALA A 235 3.99 0.55 -12.85
C ALA A 235 5.40 0.90 -13.32
N GLU A 236 5.50 1.67 -14.39
CA GLU A 236 6.77 2.12 -14.94
C GLU A 236 6.75 3.63 -15.16
N GLN A 237 7.87 4.32 -14.93
CA GLN A 237 8.01 5.74 -15.26
C GLN A 237 8.52 5.90 -16.68
N LEU A 238 7.84 6.76 -17.44
CA LEU A 238 8.24 7.22 -18.76
C LEU A 238 8.69 8.67 -18.68
N VAL A 239 9.80 8.98 -19.35
CA VAL A 239 10.34 10.34 -19.44
C VAL A 239 10.77 10.58 -20.88
N ALA A 240 10.25 11.64 -21.51
CA ALA A 240 10.74 12.11 -22.80
C ALA A 240 11.81 13.19 -22.60
N PHE A 241 12.81 13.16 -23.47
CA PHE A 241 13.94 14.05 -23.44
C PHE A 241 14.19 14.62 -24.84
N ASP A 242 14.30 15.94 -24.93
CA ASP A 242 14.72 16.64 -26.14
C ASP A 242 16.10 17.24 -25.91
N ALA A 243 17.10 16.69 -26.61
CA ALA A 243 18.51 17.04 -26.43
C ALA A 243 18.96 18.20 -27.34
N THR A 244 18.09 18.68 -28.23
CA THR A 244 18.46 19.73 -29.20
C THR A 244 18.58 21.12 -28.56
N PRO A 245 17.72 21.58 -27.62
CA PRO A 245 17.97 22.81 -26.90
C PRO A 245 19.08 22.61 -25.84
N ASN A 246 19.79 23.69 -25.53
CA ASN A 246 20.77 23.72 -24.44
C ASN A 246 20.35 24.82 -23.44
N PRO A 247 19.92 24.47 -22.20
CA PRO A 247 19.86 23.12 -21.65
C PRO A 247 18.74 22.25 -22.27
N ALA A 248 18.95 20.94 -22.22
CA ALA A 248 17.98 19.97 -22.74
C ALA A 248 16.65 20.00 -21.97
N LEU A 249 15.57 19.70 -22.67
CA LEU A 249 14.22 19.66 -22.09
C LEU A 249 13.87 18.24 -21.66
N GLN A 250 13.21 18.14 -20.51
CA GLN A 250 12.75 16.86 -19.96
C GLN A 250 11.27 16.97 -19.56
N SER A 251 10.49 15.95 -19.90
CA SER A 251 9.09 15.89 -19.47
C SER A 251 9.00 15.57 -17.98
N THR A 252 7.89 15.95 -17.35
CA THR A 252 7.54 15.35 -16.07
C THR A 252 7.42 13.82 -16.22
N PRO A 253 7.91 13.02 -15.26
CA PRO A 253 7.74 11.58 -15.31
C PRO A 253 6.25 11.21 -15.34
N GLN A 254 5.86 10.41 -16.33
CA GLN A 254 4.50 9.87 -16.43
C GLN A 254 4.50 8.39 -16.05
N THR A 255 3.63 8.02 -15.11
CA THR A 255 3.46 6.62 -14.72
C THR A 255 2.58 5.88 -15.72
N LEU A 256 3.15 4.89 -16.38
CA LEU A 256 2.44 3.91 -17.18
C LEU A 256 2.09 2.71 -16.29
N SER A 257 0.83 2.58 -15.90
CA SER A 257 0.33 1.42 -15.17
C SER A 257 -0.15 0.37 -16.17
N SER A 258 0.50 -0.79 -16.18
CA SER A 258 0.01 -1.96 -16.92
C SER A 258 -0.84 -2.84 -16.01
N VAL A 259 -2.09 -3.11 -16.42
CA VAL A 259 -3.05 -3.93 -15.66
C VAL A 259 -3.24 -5.29 -16.32
N SER A 260 -3.38 -6.36 -15.52
CA SER A 260 -3.57 -7.72 -16.04
C SER A 260 -4.84 -7.85 -16.91
N SER A 261 -4.77 -8.65 -17.97
CA SER A 261 -5.93 -9.01 -18.76
C SER A 261 -6.73 -10.11 -18.07
N ASN A 262 -7.65 -9.77 -17.17
CA ASN A 262 -8.78 -10.59 -16.66
C ASN A 262 -8.53 -12.05 -16.21
N ALA A 263 -7.30 -12.56 -16.21
CA ALA A 263 -6.97 -13.97 -16.12
C ALA A 263 -5.89 -14.25 -15.06
N ASP A 264 -5.52 -13.27 -14.25
CA ASP A 264 -4.50 -13.40 -13.21
C ASP A 264 -5.11 -13.88 -11.87
N CYS A 265 -4.30 -14.11 -10.83
CA CYS A 265 -4.80 -14.61 -9.54
C CYS A 265 -5.85 -13.70 -8.90
N SER A 266 -5.90 -12.41 -9.29
CA SER A 266 -6.88 -11.44 -8.81
C SER A 266 -8.28 -11.74 -9.35
N HIS A 267 -8.37 -12.54 -10.42
CA HIS A 267 -9.60 -13.02 -11.03
C HIS A 267 -9.93 -14.46 -10.67
N THR A 268 -8.94 -15.36 -10.61
CA THR A 268 -9.18 -16.76 -10.20
C THR A 268 -9.36 -16.92 -8.68
N GLY A 269 -8.91 -15.92 -7.92
CA GLY A 269 -8.97 -15.89 -6.47
C GLY A 269 -7.89 -16.74 -5.79
N LEU A 270 -7.69 -16.48 -4.50
CA LEU A 270 -6.93 -17.35 -3.60
C LEU A 270 -7.87 -18.41 -3.03
N GLN A 271 -7.54 -19.69 -3.25
CA GLN A 271 -8.38 -20.82 -2.85
C GLN A 271 -7.83 -21.47 -1.58
N PHE A 272 -8.73 -21.94 -0.72
CA PHE A 272 -8.39 -22.64 0.51
C PHE A 272 -8.98 -24.05 0.50
N ASN A 273 -8.17 -25.04 0.86
CA ASN A 273 -8.64 -26.41 1.06
C ASN A 273 -8.02 -27.02 2.32
N PRO A 274 -8.81 -27.28 3.37
CA PRO A 274 -10.25 -26.98 3.50
C PRO A 274 -10.56 -25.46 3.50
N GLY A 275 -11.78 -25.09 3.07
CA GLY A 275 -12.20 -23.68 2.94
C GLY A 275 -12.44 -22.92 4.24
N ALA A 276 -12.52 -23.64 5.36
CA ALA A 276 -12.60 -23.11 6.71
C ALA A 276 -11.85 -24.05 7.65
N ILE A 277 -11.29 -23.48 8.72
CA ILE A 277 -10.51 -24.22 9.73
C ILE A 277 -10.89 -23.77 11.14
N ILE A 278 -10.49 -24.52 12.15
CA ILE A 278 -10.86 -24.29 13.55
C ILE A 278 -9.76 -23.45 14.23
N ALA A 279 -10.14 -22.55 15.14
CA ALA A 279 -9.20 -21.78 15.96
C ALA A 279 -8.59 -22.62 17.09
N ASP A 280 -7.80 -23.65 16.74
CA ASP A 280 -7.20 -24.60 17.69
C ASP A 280 -5.67 -24.53 17.73
N GLY A 281 -5.04 -23.63 16.96
CA GLY A 281 -3.58 -23.51 16.87
C GLY A 281 -2.89 -24.54 15.97
N THR A 282 -3.59 -25.56 15.49
CA THR A 282 -2.99 -26.72 14.80
C THR A 282 -3.65 -27.04 13.45
N SER A 283 -4.96 -26.81 13.34
CA SER A 283 -5.73 -26.89 12.10
C SER A 283 -5.07 -26.06 11.02
N SER A 284 -5.00 -26.63 9.82
CA SER A 284 -4.35 -26.01 8.68
C SER A 284 -5.17 -26.13 7.42
N THR A 285 -4.95 -25.18 6.51
CA THR A 285 -5.47 -25.20 5.16
C THR A 285 -4.35 -24.98 4.16
N THR A 286 -4.49 -25.56 2.98
CA THR A 286 -3.63 -25.22 1.84
C THR A 286 -4.21 -24.01 1.12
N ALA A 287 -3.47 -22.90 1.13
CA ALA A 287 -3.75 -21.75 0.30
C ALA A 287 -3.12 -21.94 -1.08
N LYS A 288 -3.92 -21.84 -2.15
CA LYS A 288 -3.50 -22.04 -3.54
C LYS A 288 -3.85 -20.82 -4.38
N ALA A 289 -2.85 -20.28 -5.06
CA ALA A 289 -3.02 -19.24 -6.07
C ALA A 289 -2.50 -19.73 -7.43
N THR A 290 -3.12 -19.27 -8.51
CA THR A 290 -2.68 -19.57 -9.88
C THR A 290 -2.45 -18.28 -10.63
N PHE A 291 -1.24 -18.10 -11.14
CA PHE A 291 -0.77 -16.89 -11.79
C PHE A 291 -0.71 -17.10 -13.30
N PHE A 292 -1.12 -16.07 -14.03
CA PHE A 292 -1.13 -16.08 -15.48
C PHE A 292 -0.50 -14.82 -16.04
N ASN A 293 0.22 -15.00 -17.15
CA ASN A 293 0.70 -13.93 -17.99
C ASN A 293 -0.18 -13.87 -19.25
N GLY A 294 -1.19 -13.00 -19.22
CA GLY A 294 -2.26 -13.07 -20.21
C GLY A 294 -3.06 -14.37 -20.06
N SER A 295 -3.16 -15.17 -21.12
CA SER A 295 -3.84 -16.48 -21.08
C SER A 295 -2.90 -17.66 -20.77
N ALA A 296 -1.59 -17.43 -20.65
CA ALA A 296 -0.60 -18.48 -20.39
C ALA A 296 -0.26 -18.57 -18.90
N ALA A 297 0.03 -19.77 -18.41
CA ALA A 297 0.50 -19.98 -17.04
C ALA A 297 1.85 -19.28 -16.80
N ALA A 298 1.97 -18.57 -15.67
CA ALA A 298 3.19 -17.84 -15.30
C ALA A 298 4.05 -18.69 -14.36
N GLY A 299 4.86 -19.58 -14.92
CA GLY A 299 5.76 -20.46 -14.15
C GLY A 299 7.11 -19.83 -13.80
N GLY A 300 7.66 -20.21 -12.64
CA GLY A 300 8.95 -19.71 -12.14
C GLY A 300 8.91 -18.33 -11.49
N GLU A 301 7.73 -17.79 -11.22
CA GLU A 301 7.54 -16.46 -10.62
C GLU A 301 7.68 -16.54 -9.09
N PRO A 302 8.46 -15.64 -8.47
CA PRO A 302 8.56 -15.58 -7.01
C PRO A 302 7.30 -14.95 -6.43
N VAL A 303 6.75 -15.55 -5.37
CA VAL A 303 5.57 -15.05 -4.69
C VAL A 303 5.74 -15.11 -3.17
N THR A 304 5.07 -14.21 -2.48
CA THR A 304 5.06 -14.15 -1.02
C THR A 304 3.63 -14.18 -0.48
N PHE A 305 3.34 -15.16 0.37
CA PHE A 305 2.11 -15.27 1.14
C PHE A 305 2.25 -14.56 2.48
N THR A 306 1.26 -13.73 2.79
CA THR A 306 1.15 -12.98 4.05
C THR A 306 -0.26 -13.15 4.61
N GLY A 307 -0.42 -13.05 5.92
CA GLY A 307 -1.71 -13.25 6.59
C GLY A 307 -1.97 -12.18 7.64
N ASP A 308 -3.26 -11.99 7.98
CA ASP A 308 -3.65 -11.19 9.14
C ASP A 308 -3.01 -11.71 10.44
N PRO A 309 -2.88 -10.86 11.48
CA PRO A 309 -2.35 -11.28 12.77
C PRO A 309 -3.05 -12.54 13.33
N GLY A 310 -2.24 -13.48 13.82
CA GLY A 310 -2.71 -14.76 14.36
C GLY A 310 -2.77 -15.91 13.35
N LEU A 311 -2.32 -15.72 12.11
CA LEU A 311 -2.05 -16.80 11.16
C LEU A 311 -0.55 -17.13 11.14
N ASN A 312 -0.21 -18.42 11.05
CA ASN A 312 1.15 -18.87 10.79
C ASN A 312 1.23 -19.48 9.39
N ILE A 313 2.10 -18.95 8.53
CA ILE A 313 2.23 -19.39 7.13
C ILE A 313 3.57 -20.09 6.95
N THR A 314 3.51 -21.40 6.69
CA THR A 314 4.67 -22.23 6.37
C THR A 314 4.89 -22.23 4.85
N GLY A 315 6.11 -21.92 4.41
CA GLY A 315 6.39 -21.72 2.98
C GLY A 315 5.94 -20.35 2.46
N GLY A 316 6.02 -19.31 3.31
CA GLY A 316 5.58 -17.95 2.99
C GLY A 316 6.24 -17.33 1.76
N SER A 317 7.38 -17.83 1.30
CA SER A 317 7.96 -17.52 -0.01
C SER A 317 7.99 -18.76 -0.89
N ALA A 318 7.44 -18.67 -2.10
CA ALA A 318 7.35 -19.77 -3.05
C ALA A 318 7.74 -19.31 -4.46
N THR A 319 7.99 -20.28 -5.34
CA THR A 319 8.06 -20.05 -6.79
C THR A 319 6.90 -20.80 -7.43
N THR A 320 6.26 -20.19 -8.42
CA THR A 320 5.17 -20.86 -9.16
C THR A 320 5.73 -22.05 -9.95
N ASP A 321 4.97 -23.15 -9.98
CA ASP A 321 5.30 -24.31 -10.81
C ASP A 321 5.13 -23.99 -12.32
N PRO A 322 5.51 -24.90 -13.24
CA PRO A 322 5.31 -24.68 -14.69
C PRO A 322 3.85 -24.44 -15.10
N GLY A 323 2.88 -24.82 -14.27
CA GLY A 323 1.45 -24.55 -14.43
C GLY A 323 0.98 -23.22 -13.83
N GLY A 324 1.91 -22.39 -13.30
CA GLY A 324 1.61 -21.10 -12.70
C GLY A 324 1.05 -21.21 -11.28
N VAL A 325 1.10 -22.38 -10.64
CA VAL A 325 0.51 -22.60 -9.32
C VAL A 325 1.54 -22.33 -8.22
N ALA A 326 1.13 -21.59 -7.20
CA ALA A 326 1.85 -21.48 -5.93
C ALA A 326 0.96 -21.90 -4.77
N THR A 327 1.55 -22.57 -3.79
CA THR A 327 0.86 -23.06 -2.59
C THR A 327 1.62 -22.72 -1.32
N ALA A 328 0.90 -22.43 -0.25
CA ALA A 328 1.43 -22.32 1.10
C ALA A 328 0.49 -22.98 2.12
N THR A 329 1.04 -23.47 3.22
CA THR A 329 0.24 -24.01 4.33
C THR A 329 -0.05 -22.90 5.33
N VAL A 330 -1.33 -22.66 5.59
CA VAL A 330 -1.80 -21.66 6.54
C VAL A 330 -2.35 -22.38 7.77
N HIS A 331 -1.72 -22.18 8.91
CA HIS A 331 -2.17 -22.69 10.20
C HIS A 331 -3.00 -21.63 10.93
N ALA A 332 -4.13 -22.06 11.51
CA ALA A 332 -4.93 -21.21 12.37
C ALA A 332 -4.19 -20.92 13.68
N GLY A 333 -4.33 -19.70 14.19
CA GLY A 333 -4.10 -19.40 15.60
C GLY A 333 -5.37 -19.60 16.43
N TYR A 334 -5.45 -18.89 17.56
CA TYR A 334 -6.56 -19.05 18.52
C TYR A 334 -7.68 -18.01 18.38
N SER A 335 -7.57 -17.08 17.43
CA SER A 335 -8.58 -16.06 17.19
C SER A 335 -9.56 -16.49 16.09
N THR A 336 -10.85 -16.39 16.37
CA THR A 336 -11.92 -16.72 15.41
C THR A 336 -12.25 -15.54 14.50
N GLY A 337 -13.08 -15.82 13.49
CA GLY A 337 -13.56 -14.84 12.54
C GLY A 337 -12.91 -14.97 11.17
N SER A 338 -13.24 -14.02 10.30
CA SER A 338 -12.70 -13.96 8.94
C SER A 338 -11.32 -13.32 8.95
N LYS A 339 -10.30 -14.06 8.50
CA LYS A 339 -8.92 -13.58 8.35
C LYS A 339 -8.55 -13.48 6.89
N LYS A 340 -7.77 -12.48 6.52
CA LYS A 340 -7.25 -12.32 5.16
C LYS A 340 -5.91 -13.02 5.02
N VAL A 341 -5.74 -13.68 3.88
CA VAL A 341 -4.44 -14.15 3.37
C VAL A 341 -4.23 -13.48 2.03
N THR A 342 -3.07 -12.87 1.85
CA THR A 342 -2.71 -12.17 0.63
C THR A 342 -1.46 -12.81 0.04
N VAL A 343 -1.50 -13.11 -1.24
CA VAL A 343 -0.31 -13.47 -2.01
C VAL A 343 0.07 -12.31 -2.91
N THR A 344 1.36 -12.00 -2.96
CA THR A 344 1.94 -10.91 -3.76
C THR A 344 3.12 -11.41 -4.56
N ASP A 345 3.29 -10.93 -5.78
CA ASP A 345 4.55 -11.01 -6.51
C ASP A 345 5.31 -9.70 -6.31
N PRO A 346 6.49 -9.71 -5.67
CA PRO A 346 7.25 -8.50 -5.37
C PRO A 346 7.77 -7.76 -6.63
N ASN A 347 7.78 -8.41 -7.78
CA ASN A 347 8.25 -7.85 -9.05
C ASN A 347 7.10 -7.33 -9.94
N SER A 348 5.86 -7.36 -9.45
CA SER A 348 4.69 -6.93 -10.22
C SER A 348 3.63 -6.27 -9.33
N LEU A 349 2.57 -5.72 -9.95
CA LEU A 349 1.41 -5.17 -9.24
C LEU A 349 0.36 -6.26 -8.90
N ILE A 350 0.72 -7.54 -9.03
CA ILE A 350 -0.21 -8.65 -8.83
C ILE A 350 -0.35 -8.95 -7.33
N SER A 351 -1.57 -8.79 -6.83
CA SER A 351 -1.92 -9.12 -5.45
C SER A 351 -3.31 -9.73 -5.39
N CYS A 352 -3.44 -10.79 -4.59
CA CYS A 352 -4.63 -11.62 -4.52
C CYS A 352 -4.92 -11.92 -3.06
N THR A 353 -6.07 -11.44 -2.57
CA THR A 353 -6.49 -11.62 -1.19
C THR A 353 -7.68 -12.58 -1.12
N GLY A 354 -7.52 -13.64 -0.35
CA GLY A 354 -8.60 -14.56 0.03
C GLY A 354 -9.01 -14.36 1.48
N THR A 355 -10.28 -14.60 1.78
CA THR A 355 -10.80 -14.63 3.15
C THR A 355 -10.90 -16.08 3.62
N LEU A 356 -10.15 -16.42 4.66
CA LEU A 356 -10.22 -17.68 5.37
C LEU A 356 -11.17 -17.53 6.58
N VAL A 357 -12.16 -18.40 6.68
CA VAL A 357 -13.05 -18.43 7.85
C VAL A 357 -12.44 -19.32 8.92
N ILE A 358 -12.20 -18.73 10.10
CA ILE A 358 -11.77 -19.46 11.28
C ILE A 358 -12.95 -19.57 12.25
N GLY A 359 -13.50 -20.76 12.35
CA GLY A 359 -14.67 -21.03 13.18
C GLY A 359 -14.32 -21.29 14.65
N ASN A 360 -15.25 -20.91 15.53
CA ASN A 360 -15.46 -21.72 16.72
C ASN A 360 -16.00 -23.07 16.22
N GLY A 361 -15.53 -24.20 16.73
CA GLY A 361 -16.22 -25.48 16.49
C GLY A 361 -17.74 -25.34 16.73
N THR A 362 -18.53 -26.22 16.12
CA THR A 362 -20.01 -26.17 16.12
C THR A 362 -20.64 -25.75 17.47
N PRO A 363 -21.69 -24.89 17.47
CA PRO A 363 -22.29 -24.37 18.70
C PRO A 363 -22.93 -25.48 19.55
N GLY A 364 -22.63 -25.50 20.85
CA GLY A 364 -23.22 -26.44 21.82
C GLY A 364 -22.30 -27.59 22.25
N THR A 365 -21.11 -27.68 21.66
CA THR A 365 -19.99 -28.50 22.15
C THR A 365 -18.87 -27.53 22.54
N PRO A 366 -18.20 -27.65 23.69
CA PRO A 366 -17.01 -26.85 23.98
C PRO A 366 -16.05 -26.99 22.80
N GLY A 367 -15.89 -25.93 22.01
CA GLY A 367 -14.91 -25.94 20.93
C GLY A 367 -13.53 -26.12 21.56
N PRO A 368 -12.61 -26.88 20.93
CA PRO A 368 -11.23 -27.01 21.39
C PRO A 368 -10.58 -25.67 21.75
N GLY A 369 -10.97 -24.57 21.09
CA GLY A 369 -10.45 -23.22 21.35
C GLY A 369 -10.78 -22.58 22.70
N GLN A 370 -11.98 -22.75 23.28
CA GLN A 370 -12.30 -22.15 24.60
C GLN A 370 -11.65 -22.94 25.73
N LEU A 371 -11.71 -24.27 25.65
CA LEU A 371 -11.08 -25.16 26.61
C LEU A 371 -9.55 -25.04 26.56
N SER A 372 -8.95 -25.00 25.37
CA SER A 372 -7.51 -24.76 25.23
C SER A 372 -7.13 -23.38 25.75
N ARG A 373 -7.91 -22.32 25.47
CA ARG A 373 -7.67 -20.98 26.04
C ARG A 373 -7.69 -20.98 27.56
N PHE A 374 -8.66 -21.67 28.17
CA PHE A 374 -8.71 -21.87 29.61
C PHE A 374 -7.44 -22.54 30.13
N ILE A 375 -6.99 -23.63 29.50
CA ILE A 375 -5.81 -24.37 29.93
C ILE A 375 -4.53 -23.53 29.75
N TYR A 376 -4.39 -22.81 28.63
CA TYR A 376 -3.26 -21.90 28.40
C TYR A 376 -3.17 -20.78 29.43
N ARG A 377 -4.30 -20.18 29.81
CA ARG A 377 -4.33 -19.17 30.89
C ARG A 377 -3.95 -19.80 32.23
N ALA A 378 -4.48 -20.99 32.55
CA ALA A 378 -4.15 -21.67 33.79
C ALA A 378 -2.65 -21.99 33.90
N TYR A 379 -2.01 -22.44 32.81
CA TYR A 379 -0.55 -22.60 32.75
C TYR A 379 0.20 -21.28 33.02
N ASN A 380 -0.25 -20.18 32.43
CA ASN A 380 0.44 -18.90 32.57
C ASN A 380 0.26 -18.27 33.96
N ASP A 381 -0.95 -18.31 34.49
CA ASP A 381 -1.30 -17.66 35.76
C ASP A 381 -0.77 -18.46 36.97
N VAL A 382 -0.70 -19.79 36.88
CA VAL A 382 -0.27 -20.66 38.00
C VAL A 382 1.19 -21.08 37.91
N LEU A 383 1.70 -21.39 36.71
CA LEU A 383 3.05 -21.93 36.51
C LEU A 383 3.99 -20.97 35.78
N HIS A 384 3.53 -19.76 35.45
CA HIS A 384 4.33 -18.72 34.79
C HIS A 384 5.01 -19.13 33.48
N ARG A 385 4.46 -20.14 32.79
CA ARG A 385 4.95 -20.64 31.50
C ARG A 385 3.83 -20.90 30.52
N VAL A 386 4.21 -21.11 29.26
CA VAL A 386 3.29 -21.57 28.23
C VAL A 386 3.10 -23.08 28.38
N GLY A 387 1.85 -23.53 28.37
CA GLY A 387 1.52 -24.96 28.34
C GLY A 387 2.02 -25.61 27.05
N GLU A 388 2.63 -26.78 27.16
CA GLU A 388 3.00 -27.58 25.99
C GLU A 388 1.75 -28.18 25.33
N ASP A 389 1.77 -28.34 24.00
CA ASP A 389 0.63 -28.84 23.23
C ASP A 389 0.09 -30.16 23.79
N ALA A 390 0.97 -31.09 24.18
CA ALA A 390 0.59 -32.38 24.77
C ALA A 390 -0.10 -32.24 26.14
N GLY A 391 0.33 -31.29 26.96
CA GLY A 391 -0.30 -31.01 28.26
C GLY A 391 -1.68 -30.37 28.10
N VAL A 392 -1.80 -29.44 27.15
CA VAL A 392 -3.08 -28.81 26.80
C VAL A 392 -4.07 -29.84 26.26
N GLU A 393 -3.61 -30.75 25.40
CA GLU A 393 -4.44 -31.85 24.88
C GLU A 393 -4.88 -32.81 26.00
N TYR A 394 -3.98 -33.16 26.93
CA TYR A 394 -4.31 -34.03 28.06
C TYR A 394 -5.45 -33.46 28.92
N TYR A 395 -5.34 -32.21 29.36
CA TYR A 395 -6.39 -31.57 30.17
C TYR A 395 -7.66 -31.30 29.35
N GLY A 396 -7.50 -31.01 28.06
CA GLY A 396 -8.63 -30.89 27.14
C GLY A 396 -9.46 -32.18 27.09
N ASN A 397 -8.79 -33.32 26.92
CA ASN A 397 -9.42 -34.64 26.93
C ASN A 397 -10.03 -34.96 28.29
N PHE A 398 -9.35 -34.66 29.40
CA PHE A 398 -9.89 -34.87 30.75
C PHE A 398 -11.25 -34.21 30.94
N VAL A 399 -11.40 -32.94 30.53
CA VAL A 399 -12.68 -32.22 30.63
C VAL A 399 -13.71 -32.77 29.63
N ASN A 400 -13.30 -33.14 28.42
CA ASN A 400 -14.19 -33.77 27.43
C ASN A 400 -14.76 -35.12 27.90
N PHE A 401 -14.02 -35.86 28.74
CA PHE A 401 -14.46 -37.11 29.34
C PHE A 401 -15.16 -36.96 30.70
N GLY A 402 -15.60 -35.75 31.05
CA GLY A 402 -16.43 -35.48 32.22
C GLY A 402 -15.69 -34.96 33.46
N GLY A 403 -14.38 -34.71 33.36
CA GLY A 403 -13.63 -33.99 34.37
C GLY A 403 -14.08 -32.53 34.49
N SER A 404 -13.98 -31.94 35.68
CA SER A 404 -14.34 -30.54 35.90
C SER A 404 -13.14 -29.61 35.69
N ARG A 405 -13.41 -28.34 35.34
CA ARG A 405 -12.36 -27.30 35.28
C ARG A 405 -11.72 -27.03 36.63
N GLY A 406 -12.47 -27.18 37.72
CA GLY A 406 -11.92 -27.12 39.07
C GLY A 406 -10.91 -28.24 39.35
N GLN A 407 -11.16 -29.46 38.86
CA GLN A 407 -10.19 -30.56 38.96
C GLN A 407 -8.93 -30.30 38.13
N VAL A 408 -9.08 -29.70 36.94
CA VAL A 408 -7.93 -29.24 36.15
C VAL A 408 -7.14 -28.19 36.94
N ALA A 409 -7.79 -27.16 37.46
CA ALA A 409 -7.15 -26.10 38.22
C ALA A 409 -6.42 -26.63 39.47
N LEU A 410 -7.06 -27.53 40.23
CA LEU A 410 -6.44 -28.21 41.38
C LEU A 410 -5.17 -28.98 40.98
N SER A 411 -5.17 -29.60 39.80
CA SER A 411 -4.00 -30.34 39.34
C SER A 411 -2.79 -29.45 39.04
N PHE A 412 -3.00 -28.14 38.80
CA PHE A 412 -1.92 -27.17 38.61
C PHE A 412 -1.34 -26.71 39.95
N THR A 413 -2.21 -26.49 40.93
CA THR A 413 -1.86 -25.94 42.26
C THR A 413 -1.25 -26.96 43.23
N ASP A 414 -1.05 -28.21 42.81
CA ASP A 414 -0.37 -29.26 43.61
C ASP A 414 0.88 -29.81 42.90
N THR A 415 1.30 -29.19 41.79
CA THR A 415 2.49 -29.64 41.07
C THR A 415 3.78 -29.26 41.79
N GLN A 416 4.83 -30.08 41.61
CA GLN A 416 6.20 -29.74 42.05
C GLN A 416 6.62 -28.34 41.58
N GLU A 417 6.26 -27.97 40.35
CA GLU A 417 6.59 -26.68 39.75
C GLU A 417 5.93 -25.54 40.51
N TYR A 418 4.61 -25.61 40.71
CA TYR A 418 3.88 -24.63 41.51
C TYR A 418 4.44 -24.51 42.94
N LEU A 419 4.65 -25.63 43.62
CA LEU A 419 5.18 -25.63 44.99
C LEU A 419 6.60 -25.04 45.06
N THR A 420 7.41 -25.26 44.03
CA THR A 420 8.74 -24.66 43.92
C THR A 420 8.63 -23.13 43.80
N ASP A 421 7.68 -22.63 43.01
CA ASP A 421 7.42 -21.19 42.87
C ASP A 421 6.91 -20.57 44.17
N VAL A 422 5.99 -21.24 44.88
CA VAL A 422 5.49 -20.81 46.20
C VAL A 422 6.64 -20.68 47.21
N VAL A 423 7.47 -21.71 47.34
CA VAL A 423 8.59 -21.70 48.29
C VAL A 423 9.64 -20.64 47.93
N ASN A 424 9.97 -20.49 46.64
CA ASN A 424 10.84 -19.41 46.17
C ASN A 424 10.25 -18.02 46.44
N GLY A 425 8.93 -17.90 46.27
CA GLY A 425 8.15 -16.72 46.65
C GLY A 425 8.33 -16.39 48.13
N MET A 426 8.22 -17.36 49.03
CA MET A 426 8.43 -17.16 50.47
C MET A 426 9.86 -16.71 50.79
N TYR A 427 10.89 -17.36 50.24
CA TYR A 427 12.28 -16.92 50.43
C TYR A 427 12.49 -15.47 49.99
N SER A 428 12.01 -15.13 48.79
CA SER A 428 12.23 -13.80 48.21
C SER A 428 11.41 -12.70 48.89
N THR A 429 10.17 -13.00 49.29
CA THR A 429 9.26 -12.01 49.86
C THR A 429 9.40 -11.85 51.37
N ILE A 430 9.67 -12.93 52.12
CA ILE A 430 9.78 -12.93 53.58
C ILE A 430 11.23 -12.74 54.01
N LEU A 431 12.15 -13.57 53.51
CA LEU A 431 13.56 -13.57 53.93
C LEU A 431 14.45 -12.64 53.07
N LYS A 432 13.89 -12.04 52.01
CA LYS A 432 14.57 -11.09 51.11
C LYS A 432 15.83 -11.64 50.44
N ARG A 433 15.84 -12.95 50.18
CA ARG A 433 16.93 -13.63 49.46
C ARG A 433 16.39 -14.75 48.57
N ALA A 434 17.23 -15.26 47.67
CA ALA A 434 16.90 -16.48 46.93
C ALA A 434 16.99 -17.70 47.88
N GLY A 435 16.09 -18.66 47.67
CA GLY A 435 16.18 -19.96 48.32
C GLY A 435 17.31 -20.80 47.73
N GLU A 436 18.02 -21.53 48.59
CA GLU A 436 18.99 -22.52 48.14
C GLU A 436 18.28 -23.72 47.53
N THR A 437 18.86 -24.33 46.48
CA THR A 437 18.25 -25.47 45.77
C THR A 437 17.84 -26.60 46.72
N ASP A 438 18.71 -27.00 47.64
CA ASP A 438 18.42 -28.07 48.60
C ASP A 438 17.34 -27.66 49.61
N GLY A 439 17.34 -26.40 50.05
CA GLY A 439 16.36 -25.86 50.98
C GLY A 439 14.96 -25.76 50.34
N VAL A 440 14.89 -25.31 49.10
CA VAL A 440 13.64 -25.26 48.33
C VAL A 440 13.10 -26.68 48.12
N HIS A 441 13.95 -27.61 47.67
CA HIS A 441 13.55 -29.00 47.46
C HIS A 441 13.09 -29.69 48.74
N TYR A 442 13.75 -29.42 49.87
CA TYR A 442 13.32 -29.92 51.19
C TYR A 442 11.90 -29.47 51.54
N TRP A 443 11.61 -28.16 51.43
CA TRP A 443 10.29 -27.63 51.78
C TRP A 443 9.19 -28.10 50.85
N VAL A 444 9.47 -28.17 49.55
CA VAL A 444 8.51 -28.75 48.60
C VAL A 444 8.20 -30.20 48.97
N GLY A 445 9.22 -30.99 49.34
CA GLY A 445 9.03 -32.36 49.82
C GLY A 445 8.19 -32.46 51.11
N GLN A 446 8.30 -31.48 52.02
CA GLN A 446 7.46 -31.42 53.23
C GLN A 446 5.99 -31.16 52.89
N ILE A 447 5.71 -30.25 51.96
CA ILE A 447 4.35 -29.95 51.51
C ILE A 447 3.75 -31.17 50.81
N GLN A 448 4.46 -31.77 49.86
CA GLN A 448 3.99 -32.96 49.13
C GLN A 448 3.77 -34.19 50.02
N SER A 449 4.53 -34.30 51.11
CA SER A 449 4.34 -35.38 52.10
C SER A 449 3.17 -35.12 53.05
N GLY A 450 2.53 -33.96 52.98
CA GLY A 450 1.46 -33.54 53.89
C GLY A 450 1.94 -33.23 55.31
N ASN A 451 3.25 -33.02 55.51
CA ASN A 451 3.82 -32.70 56.82
C ASN A 451 3.63 -31.23 57.21
N THR A 452 3.43 -30.35 56.23
CA THR A 452 3.13 -28.93 56.40
C THR A 452 2.21 -28.47 55.29
N THR A 453 1.42 -27.42 55.54
CA THR A 453 0.73 -26.65 54.48
C THR A 453 1.58 -25.45 54.08
N ASP A 454 1.22 -24.80 52.99
CA ASP A 454 1.80 -23.52 52.55
C ASP A 454 1.57 -22.42 53.61
N GLU A 455 0.40 -22.35 54.25
CA GLU A 455 0.15 -21.35 55.31
C GLU A 455 0.98 -21.61 56.57
N GLN A 456 1.12 -22.89 56.95
CA GLN A 456 2.00 -23.28 58.05
C GLN A 456 3.46 -22.97 57.72
N LEU A 457 3.86 -23.19 56.47
CA LEU A 457 5.20 -22.88 56.01
C LEU A 457 5.47 -21.37 56.02
N GLU A 458 4.51 -20.54 55.58
CA GLU A 458 4.58 -19.08 55.65
C GLU A 458 4.86 -18.63 57.10
N ALA A 459 4.11 -19.18 58.07
CA ALA A 459 4.32 -18.89 59.49
C ALA A 459 5.69 -19.37 60.01
N LEU A 460 6.20 -20.52 59.54
CA LEU A 460 7.54 -21.01 59.89
C LEU A 460 8.65 -20.09 59.34
N PHE A 461 8.50 -19.58 58.12
CA PHE A 461 9.45 -18.60 57.56
C PHE A 461 9.43 -17.29 58.36
N LEU A 462 8.24 -16.78 58.70
CA LEU A 462 8.06 -15.57 59.50
C LEU A 462 8.54 -15.71 60.94
N SER A 463 8.59 -16.92 61.48
CA SER A 463 9.07 -17.21 62.85
C SER A 463 10.47 -17.82 62.89
N SER A 464 11.15 -17.90 61.75
CA SER A 464 12.51 -18.43 61.67
C SER A 464 13.52 -17.54 62.41
N ASP A 465 14.60 -18.15 62.91
CA ASP A 465 15.73 -17.43 63.50
C ASP A 465 16.30 -16.38 62.54
N GLU A 466 16.27 -16.66 61.24
CA GLU A 466 16.73 -15.76 60.20
C GLU A 466 15.86 -14.50 60.10
N PHE A 467 14.53 -14.66 60.02
CA PHE A 467 13.62 -13.51 59.99
C PHE A 467 13.70 -12.71 61.30
N TYR A 468 13.76 -13.40 62.44
CA TYR A 468 13.90 -12.78 63.76
C TYR A 468 15.17 -11.95 63.89
N ALA A 469 16.32 -12.47 63.44
CA ALA A 469 17.59 -11.78 63.49
C ALA A 469 17.68 -10.64 62.46
N ASN A 470 17.36 -10.92 61.20
CA ASN A 470 17.63 -10.00 60.08
C ASN A 470 16.55 -8.93 59.92
N ALA A 471 15.27 -9.31 59.99
CA ALA A 471 14.16 -8.37 59.86
C ALA A 471 13.75 -7.80 61.22
N GLY A 472 13.74 -8.64 62.27
CA GLY A 472 13.33 -8.26 63.62
C GLY A 472 14.42 -7.65 64.51
N GLY A 473 15.68 -7.63 64.06
CA GLY A 473 16.80 -7.10 64.83
C GLY A 473 17.12 -7.91 66.09
N GLY A 474 16.69 -9.18 66.17
CA GLY A 474 16.94 -10.08 67.28
C GLY A 474 16.14 -9.77 68.55
N THR A 475 15.00 -9.09 68.43
CA THR A 475 14.12 -8.78 69.57
C THR A 475 12.65 -9.03 69.23
N ASP A 476 11.84 -9.43 70.21
CA ASP A 476 10.40 -9.69 70.00
C ASP A 476 9.65 -8.45 69.50
N SER A 477 10.02 -7.28 70.04
CA SER A 477 9.44 -6.00 69.65
C SER A 477 9.78 -5.62 68.21
N GLY A 478 11.04 -5.79 67.78
CA GLY A 478 11.44 -5.52 66.41
C GLY A 478 10.89 -6.57 65.43
N TRP A 479 10.81 -7.83 65.86
CA TRP A 479 10.18 -8.91 65.10
C TRP A 479 8.69 -8.63 64.86
N LEU A 480 7.94 -8.15 65.85
CA LEU A 480 6.54 -7.74 65.65
C LEU A 480 6.42 -6.61 64.62
N ASP A 481 7.31 -5.59 64.67
CA ASP A 481 7.29 -4.52 63.65
C ASP A 481 7.51 -5.08 62.25
N ALA A 482 8.47 -5.99 62.10
CA ALA A 482 8.75 -6.66 60.83
C ALA A 482 7.58 -7.54 60.36
N LEU A 483 6.93 -8.27 61.28
CA LEU A 483 5.78 -9.13 60.99
C LEU A 483 4.59 -8.33 60.45
N TYR A 484 4.25 -7.21 61.10
CA TYR A 484 3.19 -6.30 60.64
C TYR A 484 3.48 -5.80 59.21
N GLN A 485 4.72 -5.40 58.94
CA GLN A 485 5.11 -4.90 57.63
C GLN A 485 5.11 -6.01 56.56
N ALA A 486 5.57 -7.21 56.89
CA ALA A 486 5.68 -8.33 55.97
C ALA A 486 4.31 -8.93 55.60
N VAL A 487 3.42 -9.10 56.59
CA VAL A 487 2.12 -9.77 56.39
C VAL A 487 1.04 -8.77 56.01
N LEU A 488 0.93 -7.64 56.73
CA LEU A 488 -0.17 -6.68 56.58
C LEU A 488 0.20 -5.46 55.75
N GLY A 489 1.48 -5.31 55.36
CA GLY A 489 1.94 -4.20 54.54
C GLY A 489 1.91 -2.84 55.23
N ARG A 490 1.77 -2.79 56.55
CA ARG A 490 1.63 -1.57 57.35
C ARG A 490 2.44 -1.63 58.64
N PRO A 491 2.78 -0.48 59.26
CA PRO A 491 3.39 -0.47 60.58
C PRO A 491 2.42 -0.97 61.67
N ALA A 492 2.99 -1.53 62.73
CA ALA A 492 2.26 -1.93 63.93
C ALA A 492 1.66 -0.72 64.62
N ASP A 493 0.39 -0.82 65.04
CA ASP A 493 -0.21 0.15 65.94
C ASP A 493 0.18 -0.16 67.39
N ALA A 494 0.25 0.85 68.24
CA ALA A 494 0.74 0.71 69.61
C ALA A 494 -0.10 -0.27 70.44
N GLY A 495 -1.42 -0.29 70.24
CA GLY A 495 -2.33 -1.17 71.00
C GLY A 495 -2.20 -2.64 70.59
N GLY A 496 -2.22 -2.90 69.28
CA GLY A 496 -2.02 -4.24 68.73
C GLY A 496 -0.65 -4.80 69.08
N LYS A 497 0.42 -4.02 68.94
CA LYS A 497 1.77 -4.44 69.30
C LYS A 497 1.90 -4.80 70.78
N ASN A 498 1.35 -3.99 71.68
CA ASN A 498 1.36 -4.29 73.12
C ASN A 498 0.59 -5.57 73.44
N SER A 499 -0.55 -5.80 72.78
CA SER A 499 -1.35 -7.01 72.99
C SER A 499 -0.59 -8.28 72.56
N TRP A 500 0.12 -8.22 71.44
CA TRP A 500 0.96 -9.34 70.99
C TRP A 500 2.21 -9.54 71.86
N MET A 501 2.84 -8.47 72.33
CA MET A 501 3.92 -8.56 73.32
C MET A 501 3.44 -9.25 74.61
N ASP A 502 2.24 -8.91 75.09
CA ASP A 502 1.64 -9.57 76.25
C ASP A 502 1.36 -11.05 75.96
N ALA A 503 0.91 -11.41 74.75
CA ALA A 503 0.72 -12.81 74.37
C ALA A 503 2.03 -13.60 74.42
N LEU A 504 3.12 -13.05 73.87
CA LEU A 504 4.46 -13.65 73.92
C LEU A 504 4.95 -13.81 75.37
N ASN A 505 4.80 -12.77 76.21
CA ASN A 505 5.15 -12.83 77.63
C ASN A 505 4.32 -13.88 78.40
N ASN A 506 3.10 -14.16 77.95
CA ASN A 506 2.23 -15.20 78.51
C ASN A 506 2.48 -16.60 77.91
N GLY A 507 3.56 -16.79 77.14
CA GLY A 507 4.03 -18.08 76.67
C GLY A 507 3.57 -18.48 75.27
N TRP A 508 2.97 -17.58 74.50
CA TRP A 508 2.77 -17.82 73.07
C TRP A 508 4.11 -17.86 72.34
N SER A 509 4.26 -18.81 71.41
CA SER A 509 5.43 -18.88 70.53
C SER A 509 5.34 -17.90 69.37
N LEU A 510 6.49 -17.52 68.81
CA LEU A 510 6.57 -16.69 67.59
C LEU A 510 5.79 -17.31 66.43
N THR A 511 5.85 -18.64 66.27
CA THR A 511 5.12 -19.35 65.22
C THR A 511 3.61 -19.27 65.42
N GLN A 512 3.11 -19.40 66.65
CA GLN A 512 1.67 -19.23 66.95
C GLN A 512 1.19 -17.81 66.64
N VAL A 513 2.01 -16.80 66.96
CA VAL A 513 1.69 -15.40 66.63
C VAL A 513 1.75 -15.17 65.12
N ALA A 514 2.78 -15.64 64.42
CA ALA A 514 2.89 -15.53 62.96
C ALA A 514 1.69 -16.18 62.25
N TYR A 515 1.29 -17.37 62.69
CA TYR A 515 0.11 -18.06 62.17
C TYR A 515 -1.18 -17.26 62.39
N ALA A 516 -1.34 -16.64 63.57
CA ALA A 516 -2.50 -15.79 63.84
C ALA A 516 -2.55 -14.53 62.95
N PHE A 517 -1.40 -14.04 62.47
CA PHE A 517 -1.34 -12.96 61.49
C PHE A 517 -1.70 -13.44 60.09
N THR A 518 -1.16 -14.58 59.63
CA THR A 518 -1.43 -15.12 58.30
C THR A 518 -2.89 -15.54 58.12
N ASP A 519 -3.54 -16.02 59.19
CA ASP A 519 -4.96 -16.40 59.24
C ASP A 519 -5.90 -15.23 59.66
N SER A 520 -5.35 -14.02 59.82
CA SER A 520 -6.15 -12.86 60.20
C SER A 520 -7.11 -12.44 59.08
N THR A 521 -8.27 -11.93 59.45
CA THR A 521 -9.26 -11.39 58.49
C THR A 521 -8.66 -10.31 57.58
N GLU A 522 -7.72 -9.51 58.09
CA GLU A 522 -7.03 -8.47 57.32
C GLU A 522 -6.17 -9.08 56.20
N GLN A 523 -5.33 -10.06 56.54
CA GLN A 523 -4.47 -10.72 55.56
C GLN A 523 -5.27 -11.55 54.54
N LEU A 524 -6.24 -12.34 55.00
CA LEU A 524 -7.06 -13.15 54.11
C LEU A 524 -7.91 -12.27 53.16
N THR A 525 -8.39 -11.12 53.63
CA THR A 525 -9.05 -10.12 52.76
C THR A 525 -8.12 -9.65 51.65
N ALA A 526 -6.87 -9.33 51.98
CA ALA A 526 -5.87 -8.91 51.00
C ALA A 526 -5.52 -10.03 50.00
N LYS A 527 -5.35 -11.28 50.47
CA LYS A 527 -5.13 -12.47 49.61
C LYS A 527 -6.28 -12.66 48.63
N VAL A 528 -7.53 -12.66 49.10
CA VAL A 528 -8.71 -12.85 48.24
C VAL A 528 -8.85 -11.72 47.21
N ILE A 529 -8.61 -10.46 47.59
CA ILE A 529 -8.60 -9.34 46.64
C ILE A 529 -7.56 -9.56 45.55
N ARG A 530 -6.36 -10.05 45.91
CA ARG A 530 -5.30 -10.40 44.94
C ARG A 530 -5.73 -11.55 44.03
N TYR A 531 -6.47 -12.54 44.51
CA TYR A 531 -7.00 -13.62 43.66
C TYR A 531 -8.02 -13.11 42.64
N TYR A 532 -8.91 -12.20 43.03
CA TYR A 532 -9.80 -11.52 42.08
C TYR A 532 -9.02 -10.76 41.00
N SER A 533 -7.99 -10.01 41.36
CA SER A 533 -7.22 -9.24 40.37
C SER A 533 -6.35 -10.12 39.49
N THR A 534 -5.76 -11.18 40.05
CA THR A 534 -4.83 -12.07 39.34
C THR A 534 -5.57 -12.99 38.39
N PHE A 535 -6.59 -13.71 38.85
CA PHE A 535 -7.27 -14.73 38.03
C PHE A 535 -8.46 -14.17 37.26
N LEU A 536 -9.22 -13.24 37.83
CA LEU A 536 -10.46 -12.74 37.20
C LEU A 536 -10.30 -11.34 36.60
N HIS A 537 -9.11 -10.75 36.68
CA HIS A 537 -8.77 -9.42 36.13
C HIS A 537 -9.73 -8.30 36.52
N ARG A 538 -10.32 -8.39 37.71
CA ARG A 538 -11.24 -7.38 38.25
C ARG A 538 -11.10 -7.25 39.75
N SER A 539 -11.66 -6.18 40.29
CA SER A 539 -11.90 -6.07 41.73
C SER A 539 -13.15 -6.86 42.15
N PRO A 540 -13.22 -7.36 43.39
CA PRO A 540 -14.49 -7.85 43.94
C PRO A 540 -15.54 -6.75 43.88
N THR A 541 -16.78 -7.10 43.50
CA THR A 541 -17.85 -6.11 43.28
C THR A 541 -18.62 -5.85 44.56
N THR A 542 -18.66 -6.82 45.47
CA THR A 542 -19.30 -6.68 46.78
C THR A 542 -18.38 -7.08 47.94
N ARG A 543 -18.65 -6.52 49.11
CA ARG A 543 -17.99 -6.96 50.36
C ARG A 543 -18.36 -8.41 50.71
N THR A 544 -19.53 -8.87 50.27
CA THR A 544 -20.00 -10.24 50.48
C THR A 544 -19.11 -11.25 49.74
N ASP A 545 -18.71 -10.94 48.51
CA ASP A 545 -17.81 -11.79 47.69
C ASP A 545 -16.53 -12.12 48.44
N VAL A 546 -15.93 -11.13 49.09
CA VAL A 546 -14.68 -11.31 49.86
C VAL A 546 -14.94 -12.05 51.16
N SER A 547 -15.98 -11.68 51.91
CA SER A 547 -16.28 -12.29 53.21
C SER A 547 -16.59 -13.80 53.13
N TYR A 548 -17.17 -14.26 52.02
CA TYR A 548 -17.41 -15.68 51.79
C TYR A 548 -16.10 -16.49 51.77
N TRP A 549 -15.11 -16.03 50.99
CA TRP A 549 -13.81 -16.69 50.88
C TRP A 549 -13.03 -16.60 52.19
N VAL A 550 -13.00 -15.42 52.82
CA VAL A 550 -12.31 -15.24 54.11
C VAL A 550 -12.86 -16.20 55.17
N ASN A 551 -14.18 -16.30 55.32
CA ASN A 551 -14.78 -17.24 56.28
C ASN A 551 -14.47 -18.71 55.93
N SER A 552 -14.37 -19.03 54.64
CA SER A 552 -14.03 -20.38 54.18
C SER A 552 -12.58 -20.73 54.55
N MET A 553 -11.65 -19.80 54.32
CA MET A 553 -10.24 -19.96 54.66
C MET A 553 -10.02 -20.10 56.17
N GLN A 554 -10.69 -19.25 56.98
CA GLN A 554 -10.66 -19.36 58.44
C GLN A 554 -11.31 -20.66 58.98
N SER A 555 -12.10 -21.33 58.15
CA SER A 555 -12.67 -22.65 58.46
C SER A 555 -11.78 -23.82 58.00
N GLY A 556 -10.57 -23.53 57.49
CA GLY A 556 -9.58 -24.52 57.08
C GLY A 556 -9.55 -24.82 55.57
N VAL A 557 -10.10 -23.95 54.71
CA VAL A 557 -9.91 -24.08 53.26
C VAL A 557 -8.57 -23.45 52.87
N HIS A 558 -7.66 -24.26 52.33
CA HIS A 558 -6.33 -23.83 51.92
C HIS A 558 -6.32 -22.94 50.66
N ASP A 559 -5.25 -22.16 50.51
CA ASP A 559 -5.03 -21.23 49.41
C ASP A 559 -5.21 -21.89 48.02
N GLU A 560 -4.67 -23.11 47.83
CA GLU A 560 -4.77 -23.84 46.55
C GLU A 560 -6.22 -24.13 46.15
N ASN A 561 -7.06 -24.47 47.12
CA ASN A 561 -8.47 -24.78 46.88
C ASN A 561 -9.25 -23.52 46.50
N VAL A 562 -8.92 -22.38 47.11
CA VAL A 562 -9.50 -21.09 46.74
C VAL A 562 -9.05 -20.70 45.34
N MET A 563 -7.75 -20.73 45.05
CA MET A 563 -7.21 -20.43 43.72
C MET A 563 -7.84 -21.32 42.65
N ALA A 564 -7.94 -22.62 42.89
CA ALA A 564 -8.55 -23.56 41.96
C ALA A 564 -10.05 -23.29 41.74
N ALA A 565 -10.77 -22.79 42.75
CA ALA A 565 -12.16 -22.39 42.59
C ALA A 565 -12.31 -21.14 41.71
N PHE A 566 -11.39 -20.18 41.81
CA PHE A 566 -11.35 -19.00 40.93
C PHE A 566 -11.03 -19.40 39.48
N ILE A 567 -9.95 -20.16 39.27
CA ILE A 567 -9.51 -20.63 37.95
C ILE A 567 -10.56 -21.56 37.32
N GLY A 568 -11.17 -22.43 38.12
CA GLY A 568 -12.21 -23.37 37.66
C GLY A 568 -13.57 -22.73 37.35
N SER A 569 -13.76 -21.45 37.67
CA SER A 569 -15.05 -20.75 37.55
C SER A 569 -15.48 -20.48 36.12
N ASP A 570 -16.79 -20.34 35.88
CA ASP A 570 -17.35 -19.89 34.59
C ASP A 570 -16.79 -18.54 34.14
N GLU A 571 -16.52 -17.66 35.09
CA GLU A 571 -15.98 -16.32 34.82
C GLU A 571 -14.58 -16.42 34.19
N TYR A 572 -13.68 -17.18 34.82
CA TYR A 572 -12.33 -17.40 34.31
C TYR A 572 -12.34 -18.05 32.92
N PHE A 573 -13.21 -19.03 32.69
CA PHE A 573 -13.33 -19.73 31.41
C PHE A 573 -13.87 -18.86 30.26
N ASN A 574 -14.83 -17.99 30.56
CA ASN A 574 -15.39 -17.06 29.59
C ASN A 574 -14.43 -15.91 29.25
N GLY A 575 -13.38 -15.72 30.07
CA GLY A 575 -12.23 -14.89 29.75
C GLY A 575 -12.51 -13.40 29.93
N SER A 576 -12.72 -13.02 31.20
CA SER A 576 -12.61 -11.65 31.70
C SER A 576 -11.34 -10.96 31.21
#